data_AF-A0A968JB51-F1
#
_entry.id   AF-A0A968JB51-F1
#
_cell.length_a   1.000
_cell.length_b   1.000
_cell.length_c   1.000
_cell.angle_alpha   90.00
_cell.angle_beta   90.00
_cell.angle_gamma   90.00
#
_symmetry.space_group_name_H-M   'P 1'
#
loop_
_entity.id
_entity.type
_entity.pdbx_description
1 polymer ?
#
loop_
_entity_poly.entity_id
_entity_poly.type
_entity_poly.pdbx_seq_one_letter_code
_entity_poly.pdbx_strand_id
1 'polypeptide(L)'
;MDIGTESIKMVEVMRMDDGSYELLTYGVARHSIDLSEYWDSSKLRQISIIVEDILNTADFKGVKTVMSVQSKDVYVTTMDFESSWTKPRIQDEITQQAPYFYLTLLMR
;
A
#
# COMPACT_ATOMS: atom_id res chain seq x y z
N MET A 1 3.49 -6.26 -4.82
CA MET A 1 4.57 -6.17 -3.83
C MET A 1 3.95 -5.93 -2.47
N ASP A 2 4.31 -6.75 -1.49
CA ASP A 2 3.86 -6.65 -0.11
C ASP A 2 5.07 -6.31 0.77
N ILE A 3 5.03 -5.17 1.46
CA ILE A 3 6.05 -4.74 2.40
C ILE A 3 5.52 -5.02 3.81
N GLY A 4 5.86 -6.18 4.35
CA GLY A 4 5.49 -6.60 5.70
C GLY A 4 6.50 -6.15 6.75
N THR A 5 6.23 -6.44 8.02
CA THR A 5 7.09 -6.03 9.15
C THR A 5 8.48 -6.66 9.13
N GLU A 6 8.60 -7.90 8.64
CA GLU A 6 9.86 -8.68 8.68
C GLU A 6 10.34 -9.12 7.29
N SER A 7 9.53 -8.88 6.26
CA SER A 7 9.85 -9.35 4.91
C SER A 7 9.16 -8.52 3.84
N ILE A 8 9.86 -8.33 2.72
CA ILE A 8 9.30 -7.84 1.46
C ILE A 8 9.07 -9.04 0.54
N LYS A 9 7.87 -9.13 -0.03
CA LYS A 9 7.47 -10.18 -0.97
C LYS A 9 7.04 -9.57 -2.29
N MET A 10 7.51 -10.14 -3.38
CA MET A 10 7.14 -9.73 -4.73
C MET A 10 6.68 -10.94 -5.53
N VAL A 11 5.70 -10.71 -6.40
CA VAL A 11 5.10 -11.72 -7.26
C VAL A 11 4.77 -11.02 -8.59
N GLU A 12 5.12 -11.67 -9.69
CA GLU A 12 4.73 -11.28 -11.04
C GLU A 12 3.80 -12.34 -11.61
N VAL A 13 2.63 -11.91 -12.06
CA VAL A 13 1.62 -12.79 -12.66
C VAL A 13 1.26 -12.29 -14.06
N MET A 14 1.00 -13.22 -14.96
CA MET A 14 0.54 -12.96 -16.32
C MET A 14 -0.89 -13.45 -16.48
N ARG A 15 -1.74 -12.66 -17.13
CA ARG A 15 -3.07 -13.11 -17.54
C ARG A 15 -2.94 -13.80 -18.91
N MET A 16 -3.44 -15.02 -19.00
CA MET A 16 -3.44 -15.82 -20.21
C MET A 16 -4.65 -15.52 -21.10
N ASP A 17 -4.60 -15.94 -22.37
CA ASP A 17 -5.68 -15.71 -23.34
C ASP A 17 -7.00 -16.41 -22.95
N ASP A 18 -6.92 -17.52 -22.21
CA ASP A 18 -8.08 -18.25 -21.67
C ASP A 18 -8.68 -17.59 -20.42
N GLY A 19 -8.10 -16.48 -19.97
CA GLY A 19 -8.51 -15.74 -18.78
C GLY A 19 -7.93 -16.28 -17.47
N SER A 20 -7.16 -17.36 -17.48
CA SER A 20 -6.40 -17.84 -16.31
C SER A 20 -5.21 -16.92 -15.99
N TYR A 21 -4.59 -17.15 -14.83
CA TYR A 21 -3.39 -16.44 -14.39
C TYR A 21 -2.25 -17.43 -14.19
N GLU A 22 -1.07 -17.06 -14.68
CA GLU A 22 0.17 -17.82 -14.50
C GLU A 22 1.14 -17.03 -13.62
N LEU A 23 1.82 -17.73 -12.71
CA LEU A 23 2.92 -17.17 -11.91
C LEU A 23 4.18 -17.13 -12.77
N LEU A 24 4.68 -15.93 -13.09
CA LEU A 24 5.92 -15.79 -13.84
C LEU A 24 7.14 -15.91 -12.93
N THR A 25 7.15 -15.14 -11.83
CA THR A 25 8.23 -15.19 -10.85
C THR A 25 7.77 -14.71 -9.48
N TYR A 26 8.53 -15.08 -8.45
CA TYR A 26 8.34 -14.63 -7.08
C TYR A 26 9.68 -14.43 -6.38
N GLY A 27 9.71 -13.51 -5.41
CA GLY A 27 10.89 -13.29 -4.60
C GLY A 27 10.53 -12.80 -3.21
N VAL A 28 11.36 -13.16 -2.24
CA VAL A 28 11.17 -12.82 -0.83
C VAL A 28 12.51 -12.45 -0.22
N ALA A 29 12.55 -11.32 0.47
CA ALA A 29 13.70 -10.91 1.27
C ALA A 29 13.26 -10.58 2.69
N ARG A 30 14.01 -11.07 3.68
CA ARG A 30 13.82 -10.71 5.09
C ARG A 30 14.54 -9.41 5.38
N HIS A 31 14.02 -8.61 6.31
CA HIS A 31 14.67 -7.40 6.78
C HIS A 31 14.41 -7.14 8.27
N SER A 32 15.23 -6.26 8.84
CA SER A 32 15.10 -5.77 10.21
C SER A 32 14.75 -4.28 10.28
N ILE A 33 14.29 -3.70 9.17
CA ILE A 33 13.87 -2.29 9.12
C ILE A 33 12.65 -2.10 10.03
N ASP A 34 12.72 -1.13 10.93
CA ASP A 34 11.56 -0.73 11.72
C ASP A 34 10.58 0.12 10.89
N LEU A 35 9.50 -0.54 10.46
CA LEU A 35 8.42 0.04 9.65
C LEU A 35 7.19 0.44 10.49
N SER A 36 7.28 0.41 11.82
CA SER A 36 6.14 0.69 12.71
C SER A 36 5.75 2.16 12.78
N GLU A 37 6.67 3.05 12.46
CA GLU A 37 6.51 4.51 12.48
C GLU A 37 6.63 5.10 11.07
N TYR A 38 6.78 6.43 10.99
CA TYR A 38 7.06 7.16 9.74
C TYR A 38 8.27 6.58 8.98
N TRP A 39 8.14 6.52 7.65
CA TRP A 39 9.19 6.05 6.74
C TRP A 39 9.99 7.24 6.22
N ASP A 40 11.12 7.52 6.87
CA ASP A 40 12.06 8.53 6.43
C ASP A 40 12.87 8.10 5.19
N SER A 41 13.68 9.02 4.66
CA SER A 41 14.52 8.77 3.48
C SER A 41 15.54 7.64 3.69
N SER A 42 15.97 7.39 4.92
CA SER A 42 16.90 6.30 5.25
C SER A 42 16.19 4.94 5.15
N LYS A 43 14.99 4.82 5.73
CA LYS A 43 14.15 3.61 5.65
C LYS A 43 13.77 3.32 4.20
N LEU A 44 13.34 4.35 3.45
CA LEU A 44 13.00 4.21 2.03
C LEU A 44 14.19 3.74 1.18
N ARG A 45 15.40 4.23 1.47
CA ARG A 45 16.62 3.77 0.78
C ARG A 45 16.95 2.30 1.08
N GLN A 46 16.74 1.85 2.31
CA GLN A 46 16.95 0.44 2.66
C GLN A 46 15.94 -0.46 1.95
N ILE A 47 14.67 -0.05 1.92
CA ILE A 47 13.60 -0.74 1.17
C ILE A 47 13.97 -0.83 -0.32
N SER A 48 14.44 0.27 -0.94
CA SER A 48 14.76 0.26 -2.37
C SER A 48 15.88 -0.71 -2.72
N ILE A 49 16.90 -0.84 -1.85
CA ILE A 49 17.99 -1.81 -2.04
C ILE A 49 17.46 -3.24 -1.99
N ILE A 50 16.59 -3.55 -1.02
CA ILE A 50 15.99 -4.88 -0.90
C ILE A 50 15.11 -5.21 -2.11
N VAL A 51 14.32 -4.25 -2.58
CA VAL A 51 13.48 -4.41 -3.77
C VAL A 51 14.33 -4.63 -5.02
N GLU A 52 15.41 -3.87 -5.20
CA GLU A 52 16.35 -4.07 -6.30
C GLU A 52 17.00 -5.46 -6.26
N ASP A 53 17.39 -5.93 -5.08
CA ASP A 53 17.95 -7.28 -4.89
C ASP A 53 16.92 -8.36 -5.28
N ILE A 54 15.67 -8.24 -4.85
CA ILE A 54 14.60 -9.16 -5.25
C ILE A 54 14.39 -9.15 -6.77
N LEU A 55 14.30 -7.95 -7.37
CA LEU A 55 14.08 -7.79 -8.81
C LEU A 55 15.17 -8.49 -9.63
N ASN A 56 16.43 -8.30 -9.22
CA ASN A 56 17.58 -8.86 -9.91
C ASN A 56 17.72 -10.38 -9.69
N THR A 57 17.51 -10.86 -8.45
CA THR A 57 17.70 -12.28 -8.11
C THR A 57 16.61 -13.19 -8.67
N ALA A 58 15.36 -12.71 -8.73
CA ALA A 58 14.23 -13.47 -9.23
C ALA A 58 13.86 -13.12 -10.69
N ASP A 59 14.73 -12.37 -11.39
CA ASP A 59 14.62 -12.02 -12.80
C ASP A 59 13.27 -11.37 -13.21
N PHE A 60 12.75 -10.49 -12.36
CA PHE A 60 11.52 -9.75 -12.64
C PHE A 60 11.66 -8.88 -13.89
N LYS A 61 10.65 -8.89 -14.77
CA LYS A 61 10.66 -8.12 -16.03
C LYS A 61 9.65 -6.97 -16.04
N GLY A 62 8.68 -7.00 -15.14
CA GLY A 62 7.68 -5.95 -15.00
C GLY A 62 8.29 -4.58 -14.64
N VAL A 63 7.86 -3.54 -15.34
CA VAL A 63 8.25 -2.14 -15.10
C VAL A 63 7.28 -1.35 -14.22
N LYS A 64 6.11 -1.93 -13.90
CA LYS A 64 5.06 -1.31 -13.07
C LYS A 64 4.71 -2.24 -11.92
N THR A 65 4.71 -1.69 -10.71
CA THR A 65 4.46 -2.46 -9.48
C THR A 65 3.29 -1.86 -8.72
N VAL A 66 2.32 -2.71 -8.39
CA VAL A 66 1.31 -2.38 -7.36
C VAL A 66 1.90 -2.78 -6.02
N MET A 67 1.90 -1.86 -5.06
CA MET A 67 2.37 -2.10 -3.70
C MET A 67 1.25 -1.92 -2.68
N SER A 68 1.21 -2.82 -1.69
CA SER A 68 0.42 -2.64 -0.47
C SER A 68 1.35 -2.25 0.66
N VAL A 69 0.94 -1.26 1.44
CA VAL A 69 1.60 -0.87 2.69
C VAL A 69 0.62 -1.14 3.81
N GLN A 70 1.03 -1.96 4.77
CA GLN A 70 0.27 -2.13 6.01
C GLN A 70 0.63 -0.98 6.94
N SER A 71 -0.19 0.07 6.94
CA SER A 71 -0.03 1.20 7.86
C SER A 71 -1.19 1.25 8.83
N LYS A 72 -0.87 1.38 10.12
CA LYS A 72 -1.86 1.66 11.19
C LYS A 72 -2.42 3.08 11.10
N ASP A 73 -1.96 3.88 10.13
CA ASP A 73 -2.34 5.26 9.92
C ASP A 73 -3.11 5.45 8.60
N VAL A 74 -3.39 4.36 7.87
CA VAL A 74 -4.32 4.37 6.74
C VAL A 74 -5.73 4.12 7.29
N TYR A 75 -6.50 5.19 7.37
CA TYR A 75 -7.91 5.15 7.75
C TYR A 75 -8.77 5.04 6.50
N VAL A 76 -9.46 3.92 6.35
CA VAL A 76 -10.43 3.71 5.27
C VAL A 76 -11.83 3.85 5.84
N THR A 77 -12.62 4.75 5.27
CA THR A 77 -14.06 4.83 5.52
C THR A 77 -14.80 4.96 4.20
N THR A 78 -16.09 4.64 4.22
CA THR A 78 -16.98 4.80 3.08
C THR A 78 -17.95 5.93 3.39
N MET A 79 -18.06 6.88 2.45
CA MET A 79 -19.07 7.93 2.48
C MET A 79 -19.95 7.75 1.26
N ASP A 80 -21.26 7.62 1.48
CA ASP A 80 -22.24 7.58 0.40
C ASP A 80 -22.56 9.01 -0.03
N PHE A 81 -22.36 9.30 -1.30
CA PHE A 81 -22.78 10.56 -1.92
C PHE A 81 -23.94 10.29 -2.86
N GLU A 82 -25.10 10.92 -2.64
CA GLU A 82 -26.17 10.87 -3.65
C GLU A 82 -25.84 11.84 -4.78
N SER A 83 -26.15 11.45 -6.03
CA SER A 83 -25.90 12.29 -7.21
C SER A 83 -26.65 13.61 -7.19
N SER A 84 -27.69 13.72 -6.37
CA SER A 84 -28.52 14.92 -6.15
C SER A 84 -27.92 15.89 -5.14
N TRP A 85 -26.87 15.51 -4.39
CA TRP A 85 -26.34 16.35 -3.32
C TRP A 85 -25.66 17.60 -3.87
N THR A 86 -25.97 18.72 -3.22
CA THR A 86 -25.33 19.99 -3.53
C THR A 86 -23.95 20.06 -2.87
N LYS A 87 -23.04 20.88 -3.43
CA LYS A 87 -21.70 21.09 -2.87
C LYS A 87 -21.70 21.43 -1.37
N PRO A 88 -22.61 22.28 -0.84
CA PRO A 88 -22.72 22.52 0.60
C PRO A 88 -23.05 21.26 1.41
N ARG A 89 -24.01 20.43 0.96
CA ARG A 89 -24.39 19.19 1.66
C ARG A 89 -23.23 18.19 1.74
N ILE A 90 -22.45 18.08 0.67
CA ILE A 90 -21.22 17.27 0.61
C ILE A 90 -20.20 17.77 1.64
N GLN A 91 -19.99 19.08 1.72
CA GLN A 91 -19.07 19.69 2.69
C GLN A 91 -19.52 19.48 4.14
N ASP A 92 -20.83 19.54 4.41
CA ASP A 92 -21.39 19.28 5.74
C ASP A 92 -21.17 17.83 6.17
N GLU A 93 -21.36 16.86 5.27
CA GLU A 93 -21.09 15.43 5.54
C GLU A 93 -19.61 15.21 5.85
N ILE A 94 -18.70 15.75 5.03
CA ILE A 94 -17.26 15.68 5.29
C ILE A 94 -16.92 16.27 6.65
N THR A 95 -17.51 17.40 7.01
CA THR A 95 -17.25 18.10 8.28
C THR A 95 -17.78 17.32 9.49
N GLN A 96 -18.91 16.61 9.35
CA GLN A 96 -19.44 15.73 10.41
C GLN A 96 -18.60 14.48 10.62
N GLN A 97 -18.03 13.93 9.55
CA GLN A 97 -17.19 12.73 9.61
C GLN A 97 -15.74 13.05 10.03
N ALA A 98 -15.23 14.25 9.71
CA ALA A 98 -13.86 14.70 9.98
C ALA A 98 -13.35 14.47 11.42
N PRO A 99 -14.13 14.70 12.50
CA PRO A 99 -13.71 14.41 13.87
C PRO A 99 -13.35 12.96 14.14
N TYR A 100 -13.97 11.99 13.47
CA TYR A 100 -13.61 10.57 13.61
C TYR A 100 -12.21 10.27 13.02
N PHE A 101 -11.71 11.12 12.12
CA PHE A 101 -10.35 11.02 11.61
C PHE A 101 -9.33 11.73 12.51
N TYR A 102 -9.73 12.84 13.16
CA TYR A 102 -8.85 13.65 14.01
C TYR A 102 -8.73 13.16 15.46
N LEU A 103 -9.82 12.64 16.07
CA LEU A 103 -9.79 12.06 17.42
C LEU A 103 -8.91 10.80 17.49
N THR A 104 -8.82 10.04 16.40
CA THR A 104 -7.98 8.84 16.33
C THR A 104 -6.49 9.17 16.30
N LEU A 105 -6.11 10.39 15.86
CA LEU A 105 -4.74 10.91 15.89
C LEU A 105 -4.33 11.50 17.25
N LEU A 106 -5.28 11.96 18.06
CA LEU A 106 -5.02 12.59 19.37
C LEU A 106 -5.11 11.62 20.57
N MET A 107 -5.58 10.38 20.37
CA MET A 107 -5.60 9.33 21.39
C MET A 107 -4.37 8.39 21.33
N ARG A 108 -3.35 8.74 20.55
CA ARG A 108 -2.01 8.15 20.58
C ARG A 108 -1.01 9.18 21.11
#